data_AF-A0A935HXN3-F1
#
_entry.id   AF-A0A935HXN3-F1
#
_cell.length_a   1.000
_cell.length_b   1.000
_cell.length_c   1.000
_cell.angle_alpha   90.00
_cell.angle_beta   90.00
_cell.angle_gamma   90.00
#
_symmetry.space_group_name_H-M   'P 1'
#
loop_
_entity.id
_entity.type
_entity.pdbx_description
1 polymer ?
#
loop_
_entity_poly.entity_id
_entity_poly.type
_entity_poly.pdbx_seq_one_letter_code
_entity_poly.pdbx_strand_id
1 'polypeptide(L)'
;MEPGVIALSRITPASFDLASSLSQAFGNNQKQVDTSPVRFAIYSGDINQDGTIDASDVSETDNDAFSSVSGYVRTDVTGDDFVDAGDVSIVDNNAFNAVSVVTP
;
A
#
# COMPACT_ATOMS: atom_id res chain seq x y z
N MET A 1 -28.49 -33.86 4.95
CA MET A 1 -27.43 -32.95 5.43
C MET A 1 -27.82 -31.58 4.95
N GLU A 2 -28.34 -30.73 5.83
CA GLU A 2 -28.60 -29.33 5.50
C GLU A 2 -27.25 -28.58 5.41
N PRO A 3 -27.04 -27.74 4.38
CA PRO A 3 -25.83 -26.93 4.29
C PRO A 3 -25.77 -25.95 5.46
N GLY A 4 -24.66 -25.97 6.19
CA GLY A 4 -24.44 -25.12 7.36
C GLY A 4 -24.54 -23.64 6.98
N VAL A 5 -25.47 -22.94 7.62
CA VAL A 5 -25.62 -21.49 7.50
C VAL A 5 -24.44 -20.83 8.22
N ILE A 6 -23.62 -20.06 7.52
CA ILE A 6 -22.65 -19.16 8.16
C ILE A 6 -23.44 -17.99 8.72
N ALA A 7 -23.60 -17.94 10.04
CA ALA A 7 -24.22 -16.82 10.73
C ALA A 7 -23.20 -15.68 10.87
N LEU A 8 -23.32 -14.64 10.04
CA LEU A 8 -22.67 -13.35 10.31
C LEU A 8 -23.51 -12.62 11.38
N SER A 9 -23.08 -12.68 12.64
CA SER A 9 -23.71 -11.92 13.72
C SER A 9 -23.49 -10.42 13.51
N ARG A 10 -24.53 -9.69 13.08
CA ARG A 10 -24.51 -8.22 12.90
C ARG A 10 -24.70 -7.45 14.22
N ILE A 11 -24.67 -8.12 15.37
CA ILE A 11 -25.03 -7.53 16.67
C ILE A 11 -23.78 -7.09 17.46
N THR A 12 -22.59 -7.64 17.15
CA THR A 12 -21.32 -7.20 17.73
C THR A 12 -20.41 -6.70 16.62
N PRO A 13 -20.13 -5.39 16.53
CA PRO A 13 -19.11 -4.88 15.62
C PRO A 13 -17.78 -5.58 15.87
N ALA A 14 -17.12 -6.06 14.82
CA ALA A 14 -15.72 -6.42 14.92
C ALA A 14 -14.95 -5.13 15.24
N SER A 15 -14.29 -5.08 16.40
CA SER A 15 -13.36 -4.01 16.73
C SER A 15 -12.07 -4.26 15.97
N PHE A 16 -11.80 -3.46 14.95
CA PHE A 16 -10.62 -3.57 14.12
C PHE A 16 -9.86 -2.25 14.14
N ASP A 17 -8.61 -2.29 14.59
CA ASP A 17 -7.77 -1.10 14.72
C ASP A 17 -6.40 -1.34 14.09
N LEU A 18 -6.27 -0.94 12.83
CA LEU A 18 -5.03 -1.02 12.04
C LEU A 18 -3.86 -0.22 12.66
N ALA A 19 -4.10 0.62 13.66
CA ALA A 19 -3.05 1.37 14.36
C ALA A 19 -2.52 0.67 15.61
N SER A 20 -3.11 -0.46 16.02
CA SER A 20 -2.78 -1.14 17.29
C SER A 20 -1.62 -2.14 17.17
N SER A 21 -1.53 -2.89 16.08
CA SER A 21 -0.44 -3.86 15.81
C SER A 21 -0.45 -4.36 14.36
N LEU A 22 0.69 -4.87 13.88
CA LEU A 22 0.83 -5.45 12.54
C LEU A 22 -0.13 -6.60 12.24
N SER A 23 -0.48 -7.40 13.26
CA SER A 23 -1.34 -8.58 13.10
C SER A 23 -2.81 -8.25 12.89
N GLN A 24 -3.17 -6.97 12.92
CA GLN A 24 -4.49 -6.53 12.49
C GLN A 24 -4.61 -6.62 10.97
N ALA A 25 -3.56 -6.28 10.21
CA ALA A 25 -3.58 -6.49 8.77
C ALA A 25 -3.43 -7.99 8.44
N PHE A 26 -4.20 -8.45 7.45
CA PHE A 26 -4.02 -9.81 6.92
C PHE A 26 -2.56 -10.01 6.49
N GLY A 27 -1.97 -11.14 6.89
CA GLY A 27 -0.57 -11.45 6.56
C GLY A 27 0.48 -10.51 7.18
N ASN A 28 0.13 -9.69 8.18
CA ASN A 28 0.98 -8.60 8.67
C ASN A 28 1.40 -7.61 7.57
N ASN A 29 0.51 -7.33 6.61
CA ASN A 29 0.80 -6.50 5.43
C ASN A 29 0.86 -4.99 5.73
N GLN A 30 1.53 -4.62 6.81
CA GLN A 30 1.79 -3.26 7.27
C GLN A 30 3.26 -3.14 7.66
N LYS A 31 3.77 -1.90 7.73
CA LYS A 31 5.09 -1.60 8.26
C LYS A 31 4.98 -0.63 9.42
N GLN A 32 5.63 -0.94 10.55
CA GLN A 32 5.80 0.05 11.61
C GLN A 32 6.81 1.11 11.16
N VAL A 33 6.35 2.36 11.09
CA VAL A 33 7.16 3.51 10.62
C VAL A 33 7.54 4.46 11.76
N ASP A 34 6.85 4.38 12.90
CA ASP A 34 7.19 5.14 14.10
C ASP A 34 6.97 4.28 15.36
N THR A 35 7.78 4.53 16.37
CA THR A 35 7.71 3.88 17.69
C THR A 35 7.07 4.76 18.75
N SER A 36 7.00 6.09 18.55
CA SER A 36 6.46 7.02 19.54
C SER A 36 5.92 8.32 18.90
N PRO A 37 4.60 8.42 18.64
CA PRO A 37 3.59 7.40 18.88
C PRO A 37 3.73 6.23 17.90
N VAL A 38 3.25 5.04 18.26
CA VAL A 38 3.24 3.90 17.33
C VAL A 38 2.42 4.28 16.08
N ARG A 39 3.02 4.08 14.91
CA ARG A 39 2.40 4.30 13.60
C ARG A 39 2.73 3.15 12.68
N PHE A 40 1.70 2.69 11.96
CA PHE A 40 1.81 1.69 10.92
C PHE A 40 1.42 2.32 9.58
N ALA A 41 2.16 2.00 8.53
CA ALA A 41 1.90 2.45 7.16
C ALA A 41 1.72 1.25 6.24
N ILE A 42 1.05 1.50 5.10
CA ILE A 42 0.95 0.58 3.97
C ILE A 42 1.94 1.04 2.91
N TYR A 43 2.52 0.10 2.18
CA TYR A 43 3.40 0.41 1.06
C TYR A 43 2.61 1.07 -0.08
N SER A 44 3.20 2.10 -0.67
CA SER A 44 2.72 2.74 -1.90
C SER A 44 3.63 2.35 -3.08
N GLY A 45 3.20 2.58 -4.30
CA GLY A 45 4.01 2.38 -5.51
C GLY A 45 3.64 1.17 -6.37
N ASP A 46 2.52 0.49 -6.10
CA ASP A 46 1.90 -0.42 -7.06
C ASP A 46 1.00 0.43 -7.98
N ILE A 47 1.63 0.98 -9.02
CA ILE A 47 1.08 2.02 -9.91
C ILE A 47 0.11 1.40 -10.92
N ASN A 48 0.45 0.21 -11.41
CA ASN A 48 -0.33 -0.53 -12.38
C ASN A 48 -1.43 -1.43 -11.72
N GLN A 49 -1.40 -1.57 -10.39
CA GLN A 49 -2.34 -2.35 -9.57
C GLN A 49 -2.34 -3.86 -9.87
N ASP A 50 -1.18 -4.42 -10.20
CA ASP A 50 -1.03 -5.85 -10.47
C ASP A 50 -0.73 -6.69 -9.21
N GLY A 51 -0.54 -6.03 -8.07
CA GLY A 51 -0.29 -6.65 -6.79
C GLY A 51 1.19 -6.85 -6.47
N THR A 52 2.11 -6.40 -7.32
CA THR A 52 3.55 -6.37 -7.07
C THR A 52 4.09 -4.98 -7.38
N ILE A 53 5.02 -4.50 -6.55
CA ILE A 53 5.78 -3.29 -6.90
C ILE A 53 7.02 -3.76 -7.64
N ASP A 54 7.13 -3.44 -8.93
CA ASP A 54 8.24 -3.89 -9.77
C ASP A 54 8.75 -2.83 -10.77
N ALA A 55 9.59 -3.26 -11.71
CA ALA A 55 10.23 -2.37 -12.67
C ALA A 55 9.23 -1.66 -13.61
N SER A 56 8.03 -2.21 -13.79
CA SER A 56 6.98 -1.57 -14.58
C SER A 56 6.43 -0.34 -13.86
N ASP A 57 6.17 -0.42 -12.55
CA ASP A 57 5.75 0.71 -11.73
C ASP A 57 6.81 1.81 -11.67
N VAL A 58 8.08 1.40 -11.54
CA VAL A 58 9.23 2.32 -11.59
C VAL A 58 9.25 3.04 -12.94
N SER A 59 9.08 2.31 -14.04
CA SER A 59 9.09 2.92 -15.38
C SER A 59 7.94 3.89 -15.59
N GLU A 60 6.75 3.61 -15.05
CA GLU A 60 5.60 4.52 -15.16
C GLU A 60 5.85 5.81 -14.39
N THR A 61 6.38 5.70 -13.17
CA THR A 61 6.73 6.85 -12.32
C THR A 61 7.86 7.67 -12.92
N ASP A 62 8.92 7.02 -13.43
CA ASP A 62 10.08 7.68 -14.05
C ASP A 62 9.69 8.44 -15.34
N ASN A 63 8.80 7.87 -16.16
CA ASN A 63 8.30 8.54 -17.37
C ASN A 63 7.50 9.81 -17.05
N ASP A 64 6.67 9.76 -16.00
CA ASP A 64 5.88 10.90 -15.55
C ASP A 64 6.76 11.96 -14.87
N ALA A 65 7.78 11.54 -14.11
CA ALA A 65 8.79 12.43 -13.55
C ALA A 65 9.59 13.16 -14.64
N PHE A 66 10.04 12.42 -15.66
CA PHE A 66 10.70 12.99 -16.84
C PHE A 66 9.80 14.00 -17.58
N SER A 67 8.50 13.73 -17.62
CA SER A 67 7.50 14.60 -18.24
C SER A 67 7.06 15.76 -17.33
N SER A 68 7.56 15.83 -16.09
CA SER A 68 7.18 16.83 -15.07
C SER A 68 5.66 16.90 -14.86
N VAL A 69 5.01 15.73 -14.78
CA VAL A 69 3.58 15.62 -14.48
C VAL A 69 3.33 16.19 -13.08
N SER A 70 2.20 16.87 -12.91
CA SER A 70 1.79 17.48 -11.64
C SER A 70 0.29 17.34 -11.39
N GLY A 71 -0.09 17.59 -10.14
CA GLY A 71 -1.41 17.38 -9.58
C GLY A 71 -1.61 15.95 -9.08
N TYR A 72 -2.84 15.66 -8.65
CA TYR A 72 -3.20 14.36 -8.10
C TYR A 72 -3.27 13.27 -9.19
N VAL A 73 -2.13 12.66 -9.47
CA VAL A 73 -1.97 11.51 -10.38
C VAL A 73 -1.46 10.30 -9.62
N ARG A 74 -1.66 9.11 -10.17
CA ARG A 74 -1.29 7.84 -9.50
C ARG A 74 0.21 7.68 -9.25
N THR A 75 1.05 8.36 -10.04
CA THR A 75 2.51 8.35 -9.96
C THR A 75 3.07 9.34 -8.94
N ASP A 76 2.24 10.24 -8.41
CA ASP A 76 2.57 11.07 -7.25
C ASP A 76 2.31 10.26 -5.97
N VAL A 77 3.31 9.48 -5.55
CA VAL A 77 3.23 8.60 -4.37
C VAL A 77 3.59 9.33 -3.08
N THR A 78 4.23 10.49 -3.18
CA THR A 78 4.50 11.39 -2.03
C THR A 78 3.26 12.23 -1.67
N GLY A 79 2.40 12.50 -2.64
CA GLY A 79 1.20 13.31 -2.51
C GLY A 79 1.50 14.81 -2.42
N ASP A 80 2.59 15.28 -3.03
CA ASP A 80 3.03 16.67 -2.97
C ASP A 80 2.65 17.52 -4.21
N ASP A 81 1.80 16.95 -5.08
CA ASP A 81 1.33 17.48 -6.36
C ASP A 81 2.40 17.54 -7.47
N PHE A 82 3.58 16.94 -7.29
CA PHE A 82 4.61 16.85 -8.35
C PHE A 82 5.14 15.43 -8.46
N VAL A 83 5.15 14.89 -9.68
CA VAL A 83 5.85 13.62 -9.93
C VAL A 83 7.33 13.93 -10.16
N ASP A 84 8.18 13.52 -9.23
CA ASP A 84 9.62 13.76 -9.31
C ASP A 84 10.49 12.59 -8.79
N ALA A 85 11.78 12.85 -8.57
CA ALA A 85 12.73 11.84 -8.12
C ALA A 85 12.40 11.28 -6.72
N GLY A 86 11.65 12.02 -5.90
CA GLY A 86 11.11 11.58 -4.63
C GLY A 86 10.17 10.39 -4.81
N ASP A 87 9.22 10.49 -5.74
CA ASP A 87 8.29 9.41 -6.08
C ASP A 87 9.02 8.19 -6.62
N VAL A 88 9.88 8.39 -7.62
CA VAL A 88 10.67 7.32 -8.25
C VAL A 88 11.49 6.57 -7.19
N SER A 89 12.12 7.29 -6.25
CA SER A 89 12.92 6.66 -5.19
C SER A 89 12.11 5.78 -4.24
N ILE A 90 10.84 6.10 -3.99
CA ILE A 90 9.96 5.30 -3.15
C ILE A 90 9.58 4.01 -3.89
N VAL A 91 9.16 4.12 -5.15
CA VAL A 91 8.76 2.97 -5.97
C VAL A 91 9.95 2.03 -6.20
N ASP A 92 11.13 2.57 -6.55
CA ASP A 92 12.35 1.78 -6.78
C ASP A 92 12.81 1.03 -5.52
N ASN A 93 12.80 1.68 -4.36
CA ASN A 93 13.14 1.01 -3.10
C ASN A 93 12.14 -0.11 -2.74
N ASN A 94 10.85 0.09 -3.02
CA ASN A 94 9.84 -0.94 -2.78
C ASN A 94 9.96 -2.11 -3.76
N ALA A 95 10.29 -1.83 -5.02
CA ALA A 95 10.59 -2.84 -6.03
C ALA A 95 11.84 -3.66 -5.67
N PHE A 96 12.92 -3.00 -5.23
CA PHE A 96 14.12 -3.67 -4.75
C PHE A 96 13.84 -4.62 -3.56
N ASN A 97 12.90 -4.26 -2.69
CA ASN A 97 12.48 -5.07 -1.56
C ASN A 97 11.41 -6.12 -1.91
N ALA A 98 11.02 -6.26 -3.18
CA ALA A 98 9.99 -7.18 -3.66
C ALA A 98 8.66 -7.07 -2.90
N VAL A 99 8.25 -5.83 -2.61
CA VAL A 99 6.96 -5.56 -1.95
C VAL A 99 5.82 -6.04 -2.85
N SER A 100 4.92 -6.82 -2.28
CA SER A 100 3.75 -7.37 -2.98
C SER A 100 2.55 -7.47 -2.04
N VAL A 101 1.38 -7.54 -2.63
CA VAL A 101 0.11 -7.67 -1.92
C VAL A 101 0.03 -9.03 -1.23
N VAL A 102 -0.46 -9.02 0.02
CA VAL A 102 -0.84 -10.22 0.74
C VAL A 102 -2.36 -10.20 0.94
N THR A 103 -3.07 -11.10 0.23
CA THR A 103 -4.54 -11.22 0.27
C THR A 103 -5.01 -12.60 0.72
N PRO A 104 -6.23 -12.72 1.29
CA PRO A 104 -6.84 -14.00 1.68
C PRO A 104 -6.98 -15.03 0.54
#